data_AF-A0A1F7XY35-F1
#
_entry.id   AF-A0A1F7XY35-F1
#
_cell.length_a   1.000
_cell.length_b   1.000
_cell.length_c   1.000
_cell.angle_alpha   90.00
_cell.angle_beta   90.00
_cell.angle_gamma   90.00
#
_symmetry.space_group_name_H-M   'P 1'
#
loop_
_entity.id
_entity.type
_entity.pdbx_description
1 polymer ?
#
loop_
_entity_poly.entity_id
_entity_poly.type
_entity_poly.pdbx_seq_one_letter_code
_entity_poly.pdbx_strand_id
1 'polypeptide(L)'
;MKKVKKLLPSFIFCLVTIISAGPASAQRVEPDFPACSNPSGSLKISYADGQHAIVGETGLRSGSDAVYDLADGNVLQCFCSVDSSGIQTNWWRAGSLTQEEIDTLFNLGWTFVPDGSLWGLTSEAYLAKNSLYACGGGSSSSSSNSSSSTGSVLATAASTQGAVLGLAATGDAIVIFGFALLGLIFLLLGFYLRHKYRE
;
A
#
# COMPACT_ATOMS: atom_id res chain seq x y z
N MET A 1 -35.47 28.85 -35.62
CA MET A 1 -35.88 27.50 -35.14
C MET A 1 -35.15 26.32 -35.78
N LYS A 2 -34.77 26.32 -37.07
CA LYS A 2 -34.08 25.16 -37.71
C LYS A 2 -32.71 24.78 -37.14
N LYS A 3 -31.98 25.71 -36.50
CA LYS A 3 -30.62 25.46 -35.97
C LYS A 3 -30.60 24.69 -34.64
N VAL A 4 -31.68 24.73 -33.84
CA VAL A 4 -31.76 24.03 -32.55
C VAL A 4 -31.82 22.51 -32.73
N LYS A 5 -32.46 22.03 -33.82
CA LYS A 5 -32.54 20.60 -34.14
C LYS A 5 -31.19 19.93 -34.46
N LYS A 6 -30.17 20.70 -34.84
CA LYS A 6 -28.81 20.17 -35.11
C LYS A 6 -27.93 20.06 -33.87
N LEU A 7 -28.24 20.78 -32.78
CA LEU A 7 -27.47 20.73 -31.53
C LEU A 7 -27.91 19.59 -30.60
N LEU A 8 -29.18 19.17 -30.71
CA LEU A 8 -29.75 18.07 -29.91
C LEU A 8 -28.96 16.74 -29.98
N PRO A 9 -28.54 16.22 -31.16
CA PRO A 9 -27.83 14.94 -31.22
C PRO A 9 -26.42 14.99 -30.59
N SER A 10 -25.73 16.14 -30.68
CA SER A 10 -24.41 16.33 -30.07
C SER A 10 -24.49 16.37 -28.54
N PHE A 11 -25.56 16.94 -27.99
CA PHE A 11 -25.79 16.99 -26.56
C PHE A 11 -26.14 15.61 -26.00
N ILE A 12 -26.97 14.85 -26.71
CA ILE A 12 -27.31 13.46 -26.35
C ILE A 12 -26.07 12.57 -26.41
N PHE A 13 -25.22 12.71 -27.43
CA PHE A 13 -23.97 11.93 -27.53
C PHE A 13 -23.03 12.20 -26.35
N CYS A 14 -22.88 13.46 -25.94
CA CYS A 14 -22.04 13.82 -24.79
C CYS A 14 -22.64 13.35 -23.46
N LEU A 15 -23.97 13.37 -23.32
CA LEU A 15 -24.66 12.83 -22.15
C LEU A 15 -24.46 11.32 -22.01
N VAL A 16 -24.46 10.58 -23.12
CA VAL A 16 -24.24 9.12 -23.14
C VAL A 16 -22.80 8.76 -22.73
N THR A 17 -21.80 9.57 -23.09
CA THR A 17 -20.40 9.32 -22.69
C THR A 17 -20.12 9.55 -21.19
N ILE A 18 -20.93 10.34 -20.50
CA ILE A 18 -20.77 10.60 -19.06
C ILE A 18 -21.38 9.47 -18.20
N ILE A 19 -22.30 8.68 -18.77
CA ILE A 19 -23.04 7.64 -18.02
C ILE A 19 -22.28 6.29 -17.99
N SER A 20 -21.20 6.10 -18.78
CA SER A 20 -20.37 4.88 -18.71
C SER A 20 -19.26 4.95 -17.65
N ALA A 21 -19.48 5.66 -16.54
CA ALA A 21 -18.62 5.53 -15.37
C ALA A 21 -18.80 4.12 -14.80
N GLY A 22 -17.87 3.21 -15.12
CA GLY A 22 -17.82 1.90 -14.52
C GLY A 22 -17.67 1.99 -13.00
N PRO A 23 -18.03 0.94 -12.24
CA PRO A 23 -17.86 0.93 -10.80
C PRO A 23 -16.38 1.16 -10.46
N ALA A 24 -16.09 2.22 -9.72
CA ALA A 24 -14.80 2.39 -9.08
C ALA A 24 -14.80 1.53 -7.82
N SER A 25 -14.13 0.38 -7.87
CA SER A 25 -13.88 -0.41 -6.67
C SER A 25 -12.95 0.38 -5.77
N ALA A 26 -13.46 0.84 -4.63
CA ALA A 26 -12.63 1.43 -3.59
C ALA A 26 -11.70 0.34 -3.06
N GLN A 27 -10.40 0.50 -3.29
CA GLN A 27 -9.39 -0.43 -2.80
C GLN A 27 -9.50 -0.53 -1.27
N ARG A 28 -9.53 -1.76 -0.74
CA ARG A 28 -9.53 -1.98 0.71
C ARG A 28 -8.28 -1.36 1.33
N VAL A 29 -8.48 -0.68 2.46
CA VAL A 29 -7.40 -0.05 3.22
C VAL A 29 -6.51 -1.16 3.79
N GLU A 30 -5.21 -1.09 3.50
CA GLU A 30 -4.18 -1.94 4.10
C GLU A 30 -4.31 -1.88 5.63
N PRO A 31 -4.31 -3.03 6.35
CA PRO A 31 -4.31 -3.02 7.81
C PRO A 31 -3.11 -2.26 8.34
N ASP A 32 -3.28 -1.56 9.45
CA ASP A 32 -2.15 -0.89 10.11
C ASP A 32 -1.28 -1.96 10.82
N PHE A 33 0.00 -2.02 10.47
CA PHE A 33 0.95 -2.94 11.07
C PHE A 33 1.91 -2.17 11.98
N PRO A 34 2.08 -2.60 13.25
CA PRO A 34 3.10 -2.02 14.12
C PRO A 34 4.50 -2.26 13.54
N ALA A 35 5.44 -1.38 13.87
CA ALA A 35 6.82 -1.51 13.43
C ALA A 35 7.58 -2.52 14.31
N CYS A 36 8.51 -3.29 13.73
CA CYS A 36 9.38 -4.20 14.48
C CYS A 36 10.32 -3.51 15.48
N SER A 37 10.51 -2.20 15.37
CA SER A 37 11.22 -1.39 16.38
C SER A 37 10.43 -1.22 17.68
N ASN A 38 9.11 -1.35 17.61
CA ASN A 38 8.20 -1.34 18.76
C ASN A 38 7.00 -2.25 18.45
N PRO A 39 7.21 -3.58 18.45
CA PRO A 39 6.17 -4.52 18.06
C PRO A 39 5.01 -4.46 19.06
N SER A 40 3.81 -4.70 18.56
CA SER A 40 2.62 -4.88 19.41
C SER A 40 1.99 -6.25 19.14
N GLY A 41 0.97 -6.61 19.93
CA GLY A 41 0.36 -7.93 19.88
C GLY A 41 0.99 -8.92 20.85
N SER A 42 0.60 -10.19 20.73
CA SER A 42 1.12 -11.27 21.58
C SER A 42 2.26 -11.99 20.89
N LEU A 43 3.41 -12.11 21.56
CA LEU A 43 4.54 -12.90 21.06
C LEU A 43 4.11 -14.37 20.90
N LYS A 44 4.13 -14.85 19.67
CA LYS A 44 3.79 -16.22 19.31
C LYS A 44 5.00 -17.13 19.44
N ILE A 45 6.12 -16.69 18.87
CA ILE A 45 7.37 -17.44 18.87
C ILE A 45 8.56 -16.49 18.73
N SER A 46 9.70 -16.85 19.33
CA SER A 46 10.96 -16.14 19.17
C SER A 46 12.11 -17.13 19.15
N TYR A 47 13.00 -16.94 18.17
CA TYR A 47 14.25 -17.63 18.01
C TYR A 47 15.38 -16.62 18.20
N ALA A 48 16.29 -16.91 19.15
CA ALA A 48 17.42 -16.04 19.42
C ALA A 48 18.47 -16.07 18.29
N ASP A 49 18.56 -17.19 17.58
CA ASP A 49 19.42 -17.41 16.43
C ASP A 49 18.85 -18.52 15.54
N GLY A 50 19.31 -18.58 14.29
CA GLY A 50 18.89 -19.60 13.33
C GLY A 50 19.07 -19.19 11.88
N GLN A 51 18.66 -20.10 10.99
CA GLN A 51 18.48 -19.84 9.56
C GLN A 51 16.99 -19.66 9.31
N HIS A 52 16.60 -18.48 8.82
CA HIS A 52 15.22 -18.10 8.62
C HIS A 52 14.95 -17.84 7.14
N ALA A 53 13.83 -18.36 6.65
CA ALA A 53 13.33 -18.01 5.33
C ALA A 53 12.59 -16.66 5.41
N ILE A 54 12.68 -15.87 4.34
CA ILE A 54 11.89 -14.65 4.15
C ILE A 54 11.03 -14.85 2.91
N VAL A 55 9.74 -14.56 3.03
CA VAL A 55 8.79 -14.73 1.93
C VAL A 55 9.19 -13.90 0.72
N GLY A 56 9.15 -14.51 -0.47
CA GLY A 56 9.61 -13.88 -1.71
C GLY A 56 11.13 -13.95 -1.95
N GLU A 57 11.91 -14.45 -0.99
CA GLU A 57 13.33 -14.75 -1.17
C GLU A 57 13.56 -16.27 -1.31
N THR A 58 14.59 -16.66 -2.07
CA THR A 58 14.97 -18.06 -2.26
C THR A 58 16.02 -18.56 -1.26
N GLY A 59 16.69 -17.63 -0.57
CA GLY A 59 17.76 -17.92 0.38
C GLY A 59 17.29 -17.95 1.83
N LEU A 60 18.08 -18.62 2.67
CA LEU A 60 17.97 -18.51 4.12
C LEU A 60 18.88 -17.39 4.62
N ARG A 61 18.43 -16.69 5.66
CA ARG A 61 19.21 -15.66 6.34
C ARG A 61 19.55 -16.08 7.76
N SER A 62 20.77 -15.78 8.18
CA SER A 62 21.23 -16.03 9.55
C SER A 62 20.89 -14.85 10.45
N GLY A 63 20.27 -15.12 11.59
CA GLY A 63 19.85 -14.08 12.53
C GLY A 63 18.88 -14.58 13.58
N SER A 64 18.30 -13.65 14.34
CA SER A 64 17.19 -13.91 15.25
C SER A 64 15.86 -13.61 14.55
N ASP A 65 14.78 -14.23 14.99
CA ASP A 65 13.44 -14.00 14.44
C ASP A 65 12.38 -14.00 15.54
N ALA A 66 11.39 -13.12 15.43
CA ALA A 66 10.28 -13.05 16.36
C ALA A 66 8.97 -12.83 15.61
N VAL A 67 7.94 -13.58 15.98
CA VAL A 67 6.63 -13.54 15.34
C VAL A 67 5.59 -13.16 16.38
N TYR A 68 4.77 -12.17 16.06
CA TYR A 68 3.72 -11.60 16.90
C TYR A 68 2.37 -11.80 16.24
N ASP A 69 1.42 -12.37 16.98
CA ASP A 69 0.02 -12.42 16.56
C ASP A 69 -0.62 -11.06 16.84
N LEU A 70 -1.27 -10.49 15.81
CA LEU A 70 -2.00 -9.23 15.84
C LEU A 70 -3.52 -9.48 15.83
N ALA A 71 -4.29 -8.40 15.85
CA ALA A 71 -5.74 -8.46 15.67
C ALA A 71 -6.12 -9.05 14.29
N ASP A 72 -7.34 -9.58 14.19
CA ASP A 72 -7.94 -10.14 12.97
C ASP A 72 -7.19 -11.31 12.31
N GLY A 73 -6.25 -11.92 13.05
CA GLY A 73 -5.41 -13.01 12.55
C GLY A 73 -4.27 -12.54 11.65
N ASN A 74 -3.96 -11.24 11.65
CA ASN A 74 -2.74 -10.73 11.03
C ASN A 74 -1.52 -11.10 11.88
N VAL A 75 -0.36 -11.17 11.25
CA VAL A 75 0.88 -11.56 11.92
C VAL A 75 1.99 -10.59 11.54
N LEU A 76 2.82 -10.23 12.50
CA LEU A 76 4.04 -9.46 12.29
C LEU A 76 5.24 -10.38 12.53
N GLN A 77 6.11 -10.53 11.54
CA GLN A 77 7.38 -11.22 11.69
C GLN A 77 8.53 -10.21 11.63
N CYS A 78 9.43 -10.30 12.59
CA CYS A 78 10.56 -9.41 12.79
C CYS A 78 11.85 -10.22 12.76
N PHE A 79 12.42 -10.32 11.58
CA PHE A 79 13.74 -10.91 11.39
C PHE A 79 14.82 -9.87 11.65
N CYS A 80 15.88 -10.25 12.35
CA CYS A 80 17.07 -9.44 12.58
C CYS A 80 18.31 -10.24 12.23
N SER A 81 19.02 -9.81 11.18
CA SER A 81 20.25 -10.47 10.76
C SER A 81 21.41 -10.17 11.71
N VAL A 82 22.45 -11.02 11.64
CA VAL A 82 23.71 -10.84 12.37
C VAL A 82 24.41 -9.49 12.07
N ASP A 83 24.15 -8.91 10.90
CA ASP A 83 24.69 -7.61 10.48
C ASP A 83 23.85 -6.40 10.95
N SER A 84 22.91 -6.61 11.88
CA SER A 84 21.98 -5.57 12.38
C SER A 84 21.01 -5.01 11.32
N SER A 85 20.93 -5.63 10.13
CA SER A 85 19.87 -5.38 9.16
C SER A 85 18.64 -6.22 9.49
N GLY A 86 17.48 -5.59 9.66
CA GLY A 86 16.22 -6.25 9.94
C GLY A 86 15.28 -6.29 8.73
N ILE A 87 14.45 -7.32 8.68
CA ILE A 87 13.32 -7.43 7.75
C ILE A 87 12.05 -7.60 8.57
N GLN A 88 11.11 -6.69 8.35
CA GLN A 88 9.76 -6.78 8.86
C GLN A 88 8.88 -7.38 7.76
N THR A 89 8.23 -8.49 8.06
CA THR A 89 7.23 -9.10 7.18
C THR A 89 5.85 -8.94 7.80
N ASN A 90 5.00 -8.20 7.09
CA ASN A 90 3.59 -8.01 7.44
C ASN A 90 2.79 -9.11 6.78
N TRP A 91 2.10 -9.93 7.58
CA TRP A 91 1.25 -11.02 7.11
C TRP A 91 -0.21 -10.63 7.26
N TRP A 92 -0.89 -10.41 6.14
CA TRP A 92 -2.32 -10.11 6.09
C TRP A 92 -3.10 -11.36 5.69
N ARG A 93 -3.99 -11.82 6.56
CA ARG A 93 -4.87 -12.95 6.29
C ARG A 93 -5.81 -12.65 5.11
N ALA A 94 -5.70 -13.44 4.05
CA ALA A 94 -6.40 -13.20 2.79
C ALA A 94 -7.86 -13.69 2.78
N GLY A 95 -8.33 -14.38 3.83
CA GLY A 95 -9.66 -15.01 3.86
C GLY A 95 -10.86 -14.06 3.72
N SER A 96 -10.65 -12.75 3.81
CA SER A 96 -11.68 -11.71 3.60
C SER A 96 -11.53 -10.92 2.30
N LEU A 97 -10.53 -11.25 1.48
CA LEU A 97 -10.22 -10.54 0.24
C LEU A 97 -10.79 -11.26 -0.97
N THR A 98 -11.26 -10.49 -1.96
CA THR A 98 -11.63 -11.06 -3.26
C THR A 98 -10.40 -11.29 -4.13
N GLN A 99 -10.54 -12.08 -5.21
CA GLN A 99 -9.42 -12.35 -6.12
C GLN A 99 -8.90 -11.06 -6.77
N GLU A 100 -9.80 -10.13 -7.12
CA GLU A 100 -9.44 -8.85 -7.72
C GLU A 100 -8.61 -7.97 -6.76
N GLU A 101 -8.93 -8.02 -5.46
CA GLU A 101 -8.15 -7.34 -4.42
C GLU A 101 -6.77 -7.97 -4.24
N ILE A 102 -6.71 -9.31 -4.23
CA ILE A 102 -5.44 -10.06 -4.18
C ILE A 102 -4.55 -9.68 -5.37
N ASP A 103 -5.10 -9.66 -6.58
CA ASP A 103 -4.35 -9.30 -7.80
C ASP A 103 -3.87 -7.84 -7.74
N THR A 104 -4.70 -6.94 -7.22
CA THR A 104 -4.30 -5.54 -7.02
C THR A 104 -3.15 -5.43 -6.02
N LEU A 105 -3.25 -6.10 -4.87
CA LEU A 105 -2.22 -6.09 -3.83
C LEU A 105 -0.94 -6.77 -4.32
N PHE A 106 -1.04 -7.83 -5.11
CA PHE A 106 0.09 -8.47 -5.76
C PHE A 106 0.85 -7.49 -6.67
N ASN A 107 0.14 -6.72 -7.48
CA ASN A 107 0.73 -5.66 -8.31
C ASN A 107 1.34 -4.51 -7.48
N LEU A 108 0.92 -4.34 -6.23
CA LEU A 108 1.49 -3.39 -5.26
C LEU A 108 2.68 -3.96 -4.46
N GLY A 109 3.17 -5.15 -4.82
CA GLY A 109 4.35 -5.78 -4.24
C GLY A 109 4.07 -6.69 -3.04
N TRP A 110 2.80 -7.04 -2.79
CA TRP A 110 2.47 -8.12 -1.86
C TRP A 110 2.74 -9.48 -2.50
N THR A 111 3.22 -10.42 -1.70
CA THR A 111 3.41 -11.81 -2.13
C THR A 111 2.25 -12.66 -1.63
N PHE A 112 1.57 -13.34 -2.55
CA PHE A 112 0.51 -14.27 -2.18
C PHE A 112 1.08 -15.62 -1.73
N VAL A 113 0.66 -16.07 -0.55
CA VAL A 113 1.03 -17.33 0.06
C VAL A 113 -0.24 -18.16 0.23
N PRO A 114 -0.40 -19.27 -0.52
CA PRO A 114 -1.64 -20.04 -0.53
C PRO A 114 -1.91 -20.79 0.78
N ASP A 115 -0.85 -21.14 1.52
CA ASP A 115 -0.95 -21.77 2.84
C ASP A 115 0.16 -21.28 3.77
N GLY A 116 -0.24 -20.60 4.84
CA GLY A 116 0.65 -20.10 5.90
C GLY A 116 1.24 -21.20 6.79
N SER A 117 0.76 -22.45 6.73
CA SER A 117 1.30 -23.55 7.55
C SER A 117 2.78 -23.82 7.26
N LEU A 118 3.22 -23.61 6.02
CA LEU A 118 4.62 -23.71 5.59
C LEU A 118 5.53 -22.66 6.27
N TRP A 119 4.92 -21.60 6.80
CA TRP A 119 5.56 -20.48 7.50
C TRP A 119 5.28 -20.51 9.02
N GLY A 120 4.72 -21.61 9.54
CA GLY A 120 4.36 -21.73 10.96
C GLY A 120 3.16 -20.87 11.38
N LEU A 121 2.36 -20.42 10.42
CA LEU A 121 1.09 -19.72 10.65
C LEU A 121 -0.08 -20.71 10.61
N THR A 122 -1.32 -20.23 10.72
CA THR A 122 -2.48 -21.03 10.29
C THR A 122 -2.30 -21.31 8.79
N SER A 123 -2.48 -22.53 8.26
CA SER A 123 -3.78 -23.09 7.98
C SER A 123 -4.50 -22.46 6.77
N GLU A 124 -4.07 -21.28 6.31
CA GLU A 124 -4.89 -20.36 5.50
C GLU A 124 -4.03 -19.53 4.55
N ALA A 125 -4.69 -18.86 3.59
CA ALA A 125 -4.01 -17.99 2.65
C ALA A 125 -3.65 -16.63 3.28
N TYR A 126 -2.46 -16.13 2.95
CA TYR A 126 -1.94 -14.84 3.40
C TYR A 126 -1.39 -14.03 2.23
N LEU A 127 -1.42 -12.72 2.37
CA LEU A 127 -0.56 -11.80 1.63
C LEU A 127 0.56 -11.36 2.56
N ALA A 128 1.79 -11.37 2.06
CA ALA A 128 2.94 -10.94 2.82
C ALA A 128 3.68 -9.79 2.15
N LYS A 129 4.16 -8.81 2.92
CA LYS A 129 4.94 -7.68 2.41
C LYS A 129 6.12 -7.41 3.32
N ASN A 130 7.29 -7.35 2.70
CA ASN A 130 8.55 -7.12 3.40
C ASN A 130 8.90 -5.64 3.39
N SER A 131 9.46 -5.18 4.49
CA SER A 131 10.05 -3.85 4.64
C SER A 131 11.35 -3.95 5.42
N LEU A 132 12.32 -3.11 5.09
CA LEU A 132 13.60 -3.08 5.79
C LEU A 132 13.48 -2.23 7.06
N TYR A 133 14.11 -2.68 8.14
CA TYR A 133 14.26 -1.89 9.36
C TYR A 133 15.64 -2.10 9.97
N ALA A 134 16.07 -1.19 10.85
CA ALA A 134 17.30 -1.36 11.61
C ALA A 134 17.01 -2.13 12.91
N CYS A 135 17.62 -3.29 13.07
CA CYS A 135 17.49 -4.10 14.28
C CYS A 135 18.77 -3.98 15.12
N GLY A 136 18.69 -4.18 16.45
CA GLY A 136 19.86 -4.03 17.34
C GLY A 136 19.90 -2.75 18.19
N GLY A 137 18.79 -2.00 18.28
CA GLY A 137 18.67 -0.82 19.15
C GLY A 137 18.55 -1.10 20.66
N GLY A 138 18.60 -2.36 21.09
CA GLY A 138 18.55 -2.69 22.52
C GLY A 138 18.47 -4.18 22.76
N SER A 139 19.60 -4.77 23.20
CA SER A 139 19.71 -5.94 24.10
C SER A 139 21.05 -6.66 23.92
N SER A 140 22.16 -5.95 24.13
CA SER A 140 23.39 -6.59 24.62
C SER A 140 23.23 -6.75 26.13
N SER A 141 22.62 -7.86 26.58
CA SER A 141 22.59 -8.20 28.00
C SER A 141 23.79 -9.09 28.35
N SER A 142 24.92 -8.44 28.56
CA SER A 142 25.98 -8.93 29.47
C SER A 142 26.69 -7.76 30.15
N SER A 143 26.19 -7.45 31.36
CA SER A 143 26.88 -6.87 32.53
C SER A 143 27.51 -5.46 32.49
N SER A 144 26.90 -4.59 33.31
CA SER A 144 27.49 -3.53 34.18
C SER A 144 28.29 -2.38 33.56
N ASN A 145 27.68 -1.20 33.47
CA ASN A 145 28.04 -0.06 34.33
C ASN A 145 27.03 1.10 34.22
N SER A 146 26.72 1.67 35.38
CA SER A 146 25.97 2.91 35.54
C SER A 146 26.68 4.10 34.92
N SER A 147 26.01 4.86 34.05
CA SER A 147 26.09 6.33 34.06
C SER A 147 25.00 6.95 33.19
N SER A 148 24.36 7.95 33.78
CA SER A 148 23.39 8.85 33.20
C SER A 148 23.98 9.73 32.10
N SER A 149 23.31 9.83 30.95
CA SER A 149 23.29 11.06 30.16
C SER A 149 22.18 11.04 29.11
N THR A 150 21.15 11.85 29.35
CA THR A 150 20.50 12.74 28.38
C THR A 150 20.65 12.44 26.88
N GLY A 151 19.53 12.02 26.29
CA GLY A 151 18.97 12.61 25.06
C GLY A 151 19.77 12.49 23.76
N SER A 152 19.36 11.56 22.89
CA SER A 152 19.27 11.86 21.47
C SER A 152 18.09 11.10 20.84
N VAL A 153 17.01 11.84 20.61
CA VAL A 153 15.97 11.45 19.63
C VAL A 153 16.62 11.50 18.24
N LEU A 154 17.15 10.38 17.77
CA LEU A 154 17.57 10.25 16.38
C LEU A 154 16.34 9.86 15.54
N ALA A 155 15.47 10.84 15.34
CA ALA A 155 14.52 10.83 14.25
C ALA A 155 15.28 11.11 12.96
N THR A 156 15.97 10.10 12.42
CA THR A 156 16.36 10.13 11.01
C THR A 156 15.13 9.72 10.22
N ALA A 157 14.28 10.73 10.00
CA ALA A 157 13.28 10.75 8.96
C ALA A 157 13.96 10.49 7.61
N ALA A 158 14.03 9.21 7.22
CA ALA A 158 13.88 8.82 5.82
C ALA A 158 12.39 8.59 5.53
N SER A 159 11.53 9.42 6.10
CA SER A 159 10.23 9.66 5.51
C SER A 159 10.46 10.56 4.30
N THR A 160 10.54 9.95 3.13
CA THR A 160 10.01 10.55 1.90
C THR A 160 8.48 10.73 2.04
N GLN A 161 8.03 11.36 3.14
CA GLN A 161 6.77 12.09 3.22
C GLN A 161 7.02 13.45 2.55
N GLY A 162 7.11 13.36 1.23
CA GLY A 162 7.16 14.49 0.30
C GLY A 162 6.30 14.20 -0.91
N ALA A 163 5.22 13.43 -0.74
CA ALA A 163 4.18 13.24 -1.75
C ALA A 163 2.84 12.84 -1.10
N VAL A 164 2.47 13.49 0.02
CA VAL A 164 1.06 13.61 0.41
C VAL A 164 0.41 14.77 -0.38
N LEU A 165 0.67 14.76 -1.69
CA LEU A 165 -0.28 15.18 -2.70
C LEU A 165 -0.57 13.90 -3.47
N GLY A 166 -1.16 12.93 -2.76
CA GLY A 166 -2.06 11.99 -3.39
C GLY A 166 -3.17 12.84 -4.01
N LEU A 167 -2.90 13.39 -5.20
CA LEU A 167 -3.90 13.52 -6.23
C LEU A 167 -4.69 12.23 -6.11
N ALA A 168 -5.99 12.36 -5.83
CA ALA A 168 -6.91 11.26 -5.96
C ALA A 168 -6.43 10.46 -7.17
N ALA A 169 -6.08 9.18 -6.97
CA ALA A 169 -5.77 8.26 -8.04
C ALA A 169 -7.08 7.99 -8.79
N THR A 170 -7.70 9.04 -9.33
CA THR A 170 -8.70 8.98 -10.37
C THR A 170 -7.94 8.43 -11.56
N GLY A 171 -8.39 7.27 -12.04
CA GLY A 171 -7.64 6.40 -12.94
C GLY A 171 -6.99 7.07 -14.15
N ASP A 172 -6.03 6.33 -14.71
CA ASP A 172 -5.27 6.57 -15.94
C ASP A 172 -5.16 8.05 -16.36
N ALA A 173 -3.96 8.63 -16.26
CA ALA A 173 -3.68 10.00 -16.66
C ALA A 173 -4.23 10.37 -18.06
N ILE A 174 -4.31 9.39 -18.98
CA ILE A 174 -4.90 9.55 -20.31
C ILE A 174 -6.38 9.98 -20.23
N VAL A 175 -7.14 9.43 -19.29
CA VAL A 175 -8.56 9.72 -19.08
C VAL A 175 -8.75 11.14 -18.54
N ILE A 176 -7.90 11.56 -17.59
CA ILE A 176 -7.95 12.92 -17.03
C ILE A 176 -7.66 13.97 -18.11
N PHE A 177 -6.59 13.77 -18.89
CA PHE A 177 -6.27 14.67 -20.01
C PHE A 177 -7.36 14.66 -21.09
N GLY A 178 -7.99 13.51 -21.33
CA GLY A 178 -9.14 13.39 -22.24
C GLY A 178 -10.31 14.27 -21.82
N PHE A 179 -10.73 14.20 -20.55
CA PHE A 179 -11.83 15.03 -20.03
C PHE A 179 -11.48 16.53 -20.02
N ALA A 180 -10.25 16.89 -19.68
CA ALA A 180 -9.80 18.28 -19.70
C ALA A 180 -9.85 18.88 -21.12
N LEU A 181 -9.38 18.14 -22.12
CA LEU A 181 -9.39 18.58 -23.51
C LEU A 181 -10.82 18.66 -24.08
N LEU A 182 -11.68 17.72 -23.71
CA LEU A 182 -13.11 17.76 -24.03
C LEU A 182 -13.79 19.01 -23.47
N GLY A 183 -13.53 19.36 -22.20
CA GLY A 183 -14.04 20.56 -21.56
C GLY A 183 -13.59 21.84 -22.27
N LEU A 184 -12.32 21.91 -22.71
CA LEU A 184 -11.77 23.04 -23.44
C LEU A 184 -12.44 23.21 -24.81
N ILE A 185 -12.72 22.11 -25.51
CA ILE A 185 -13.47 22.13 -26.78
C ILE A 185 -14.88 22.71 -26.58
N PHE A 186 -15.59 22.31 -25.53
CA PHE A 186 -16.92 22.86 -25.22
C PHE A 186 -16.88 24.36 -24.91
N LEU A 187 -15.85 24.82 -24.20
CA LEU A 187 -15.66 26.23 -23.86
C LEU A 187 -15.44 27.09 -25.12
N LEU A 188 -14.56 26.63 -26.03
CA LEU A 188 -14.30 27.28 -27.31
C LEU A 188 -15.54 27.29 -28.21
N LEU A 189 -16.29 26.19 -28.25
CA LEU A 189 -17.55 26.11 -29.00
C LEU A 189 -18.58 27.11 -28.46
N GLY A 190 -18.67 27.27 -27.14
CA GLY A 190 -19.51 28.26 -26.48
C GLY A 190 -19.15 29.69 -26.87
N PHE A 191 -17.85 30.03 -26.88
CA PHE A 191 -17.38 31.35 -27.35
C PHE A 191 -17.71 31.59 -28.82
N TYR A 192 -17.49 30.59 -29.69
CA TYR A 192 -17.80 30.69 -31.11
C TYR A 192 -19.29 30.92 -31.38
N LEU A 193 -20.16 30.16 -30.69
CA LEU A 193 -21.60 30.32 -30.81
C LEU A 193 -22.06 31.69 -30.30
N ARG A 194 -21.48 32.20 -29.20
CA ARG A 194 -21.77 33.53 -28.67
C ARG A 194 -21.39 34.63 -29.66
N HIS A 195 -20.24 34.52 -30.33
CA HIS A 195 -19.81 35.51 -31.32
C HIS A 195 -20.76 35.54 -32.52
N LYS A 196 -21.15 34.37 -33.04
CA LYS A 196 -21.96 34.26 -34.26
C LYS A 196 -23.42 34.68 -34.11
N TYR A 197 -23.97 34.68 -32.89
CA TYR A 197 -25.36 35.10 -32.62
C TYR A 197 -25.49 36.53 -32.12
N ARG A 198 -24.37 37.25 -31.95
CA ARG A 198 -24.37 38.66 -31.54
C ARG A 198 -24.41 39.62 -32.73
N GLU A 199 -24.26 39.09 -33.95
CA GLU A 199 -24.56 39.75 -35.22
C GLU A 199 -25.90 39.24 -35.78
#